data_AF-A0A9P8WCW0-F1
#
_entry.id   AF-A0A9P8WCW0-F1
#
_cell.length_a   1.000
_cell.length_b   1.000
_cell.length_c   1.000
_cell.angle_alpha   90.00
_cell.angle_beta   90.00
_cell.angle_gamma   90.00
#
_symmetry.space_group_name_H-M   'P 1'
#
loop_
_entity.id
_entity.type
_entity.pdbx_description
1 polymer ?
#
loop_
_entity_poly.entity_id
_entity_poly.type
_entity_poly.pdbx_seq_one_letter_code
_entity_poly.pdbx_strand_id
1 'polypeptide(L)'
;MEGSHTMAIRELDLSAWHPNPLVNRVNAVPGLKTSAAFFTFLRANLVLHSAMTAATETPRLDPTNPFASIIAPSLSPFDAFSSVDATAALFDLDDDTNNDIPPLSLEVLESRRDKVEGLRLVADSIAQMSQRASLSLVFHPICLAGLSAALAAAYRLGFVSSFDAGLSMTVSCGVFMTYLMGIRYMTTGYVSLAERLRWAWLLRADDGEEDTLLAARYNDEIIGSLVLRLEPSPSAHSLAFSAKRKNRSNSLRGGKGIIRAWTTSLHYRGKGVGKDLLHEAVRVTRERCGRDAEVGFAQEHANSAMLLPEMFNAQFRRDEIRATKALNDVLVDYELIKKRR
;
A
#
# COMPACT_ATOMS: atom_id res chain seq x y z
N MET A 1 15.47 -57.73 -18.25
CA MET A 1 16.33 -57.07 -17.25
C MET A 1 15.77 -55.67 -17.01
N GLU A 2 14.57 -55.54 -16.45
CA GLU A 2 14.21 -55.82 -15.04
C GLU A 2 15.24 -55.21 -14.08
N GLY A 3 14.86 -54.44 -13.07
CA GLY A 3 13.53 -54.22 -12.53
C GLY A 3 13.55 -53.21 -11.38
N SER A 4 12.32 -52.90 -10.98
CA SER A 4 11.87 -51.94 -9.98
C SER A 4 12.25 -52.24 -8.53
N HIS A 5 11.95 -51.23 -7.69
CA HIS A 5 11.60 -51.24 -6.26
C HIS A 5 12.73 -50.93 -5.26
N THR A 6 12.61 -49.83 -4.51
CA THR A 6 11.88 -49.82 -3.23
C THR A 6 11.81 -48.43 -2.61
N MET A 7 10.65 -48.17 -2.00
CA MET A 7 10.25 -47.03 -1.19
C MET A 7 10.92 -47.14 0.19
N ALA A 8 11.44 -46.05 0.76
CA ALA A 8 11.75 -45.98 2.18
C ALA A 8 11.46 -44.58 2.72
N ILE A 9 10.35 -44.50 3.45
CA ILE A 9 10.00 -43.44 4.38
C ILE A 9 11.09 -43.38 5.45
N ARG A 10 11.68 -42.21 5.70
CA ARG A 10 12.42 -41.92 6.94
C ARG A 10 11.97 -40.58 7.51
N GLU A 11 11.17 -40.75 8.55
CA GLU A 11 10.80 -39.88 9.66
C GLU A 11 11.64 -38.61 9.83
N LEU A 12 10.93 -37.50 10.03
CA LEU A 12 11.48 -36.20 10.42
C LEU A 12 11.82 -36.27 11.91
N ASP A 13 13.09 -36.47 12.23
CA ASP A 13 13.60 -36.47 13.60
C ASP A 13 13.54 -35.04 14.18
N LEU A 14 12.62 -34.82 15.13
CA LEU A 14 12.34 -33.53 15.78
C LEU A 14 13.14 -33.32 17.07
N SER A 15 14.22 -34.08 17.28
CA SER A 15 15.01 -34.03 18.53
C SER A 15 16.04 -32.89 18.63
N ALA A 16 16.14 -31.99 17.63
CA ALA A 16 17.11 -30.88 17.61
C ALA A 16 16.52 -29.50 17.97
N TRP A 17 15.45 -29.43 18.76
CA TRP A 17 14.94 -28.16 19.31
C TRP A 17 15.59 -27.84 20.66
N HIS A 18 16.71 -27.11 20.61
CA HIS A 18 17.16 -26.28 21.72
C HIS A 18 17.44 -24.84 21.26
N PRO A 19 17.14 -23.85 22.10
CA PRO A 19 17.12 -22.45 21.72
C PRO A 19 18.56 -21.90 21.61
N ASN A 20 18.76 -21.00 20.64
CA ASN A 20 19.91 -20.09 20.43
C ASN A 20 20.90 -20.43 19.27
N PRO A 21 20.49 -20.29 17.99
CA PRO A 21 21.41 -20.46 16.85
C PRO A 21 21.97 -19.13 16.29
N LEU A 22 21.79 -17.98 16.95
CA LEU A 22 22.25 -16.69 16.40
C LEU A 22 23.67 -16.28 16.79
N VAL A 23 24.21 -16.78 17.91
CA VAL A 23 25.53 -16.33 18.40
C VAL A 23 26.69 -17.04 17.70
N ASN A 24 26.52 -18.29 17.25
CA ASN A 24 27.63 -19.06 16.67
C ASN A 24 27.80 -18.92 15.14
N ARG A 25 26.86 -18.28 14.42
CA ARG A 25 27.01 -18.08 12.96
C ARG A 25 27.77 -16.82 12.56
N VAL A 26 28.02 -15.89 13.47
CA VAL A 26 28.76 -14.64 13.15
C VAL A 26 30.27 -14.89 13.02
N ASN A 27 30.79 -16.02 13.53
CA ASN A 27 32.22 -16.37 13.45
C ASN A 27 32.59 -17.38 12.35
N ALA A 28 31.66 -17.78 11.49
CA ALA A 28 31.89 -18.86 10.51
C ALA A 28 32.04 -18.39 9.04
N VAL A 29 32.27 -17.10 8.78
CA VAL A 29 32.56 -16.60 7.42
C VAL A 29 33.92 -15.90 7.41
N PRO A 30 34.92 -16.41 6.67
CA PRO A 30 36.24 -15.80 6.58
C PRO A 30 36.15 -14.54 5.69
N GLY A 31 36.26 -13.35 6.28
CA GLY A 31 36.39 -12.11 5.50
C GLY A 31 35.92 -10.79 6.14
N LEU A 32 35.21 -10.82 7.27
CA LEU A 32 34.72 -9.60 7.93
C LEU A 32 35.39 -9.40 9.30
N LYS A 33 36.66 -8.97 9.28
CA LYS A 33 37.27 -8.34 10.46
C LYS A 33 36.72 -6.92 10.58
N THR A 34 35.54 -6.77 11.15
CA THR A 34 35.05 -5.47 11.63
C THR A 34 35.15 -5.45 13.15
N SER A 35 36.06 -4.62 13.65
CA SER A 35 36.46 -4.57 15.05
C SER A 35 35.31 -4.11 15.94
N ALA A 36 34.99 -4.87 16.99
CA ALA A 36 33.98 -4.53 18.01
C ALA A 36 34.16 -3.11 18.60
N ALA A 37 35.37 -2.55 18.55
CA ALA A 37 35.67 -1.17 18.94
C ALA A 37 34.86 -0.11 18.16
N PHE A 38 34.45 -0.37 16.91
CA PHE A 38 33.70 0.60 16.09
C PHE A 38 32.27 0.80 16.62
N PHE A 39 31.62 -0.27 17.09
CA PHE A 39 30.30 -0.19 17.70
C PHE A 39 30.33 0.44 19.09
N THR A 40 31.43 0.26 19.84
CA THR A 40 31.65 0.98 21.11
C THR A 40 31.82 2.48 20.90
N PHE A 41 32.49 2.91 19.81
CA PHE A 41 32.64 4.32 19.47
C PHE A 41 31.32 4.96 19.01
N LEU A 42 30.51 4.25 18.22
CA LEU A 42 29.16 4.70 17.85
C LEU A 42 28.25 4.84 19.07
N ARG A 43 28.33 3.90 20.01
CA ARG A 43 27.54 3.96 21.25
C ARG A 43 28.00 5.09 22.17
N ALA A 44 29.30 5.39 22.23
CA ALA A 44 29.83 6.50 23.03
C ALA A 44 29.44 7.88 22.45
N ASN A 45 29.45 8.03 21.12
CA ASN A 45 29.08 9.31 20.48
C ASN A 45 27.57 9.58 20.52
N LEU A 46 26.73 8.53 20.56
CA LEU A 46 25.28 8.67 20.72
C LEU A 46 24.91 9.14 22.15
N VAL A 47 25.68 8.74 23.16
CA VAL A 47 25.42 9.10 24.57
C VAL A 47 25.92 10.52 24.90
N LEU A 48 27.01 10.99 24.29
CA LEU A 48 27.48 12.36 24.48
C LEU A 48 26.52 13.42 23.92
N HIS A 49 25.82 13.13 22.81
CA HIS A 49 24.91 14.12 22.20
C HIS A 49 23.57 14.27 22.95
N SER A 50 23.16 13.22 23.69
CA SER A 50 21.96 13.27 24.55
C SER A 50 22.20 13.98 25.88
N ALA A 51 23.44 14.07 26.37
CA ALA A 51 23.76 14.73 27.63
C ALA A 51 24.09 16.23 27.47
N MET A 52 24.42 16.71 26.26
CA MET A 52 24.71 18.14 26.01
C MET A 52 23.55 18.93 25.37
N THR A 53 22.39 18.31 25.10
CA THR A 53 21.19 19.00 24.59
C THR A 53 20.16 19.35 25.68
N ALA A 54 20.44 19.03 26.94
CA ALA A 54 19.54 19.31 28.07
C ALA A 54 19.90 20.58 28.87
N ALA A 55 20.94 21.31 28.50
CA ALA A 55 21.35 22.53 29.20
C ALA A 55 21.95 23.55 28.23
N THR A 56 21.09 24.29 27.52
CA THR A 56 21.34 25.70 27.15
C THR A 56 20.09 26.30 26.50
N GLU A 57 19.92 27.58 26.78
CA GLU A 57 18.69 28.37 26.67
C GLU A 57 18.19 28.57 25.23
N THR A 58 16.88 28.82 25.13
CA THR A 58 16.17 29.03 23.86
C THR A 58 16.39 30.45 23.30
N PRO A 59 16.59 30.57 21.97
CA PRO A 59 15.84 31.57 21.22
C PRO A 59 15.09 30.91 20.06
N ARG A 60 13.78 31.18 20.00
CA ARG A 60 12.86 30.69 18.96
C ARG A 60 13.22 31.29 17.61
N LEU A 61 13.40 30.42 16.60
CA LEU A 61 13.41 30.78 15.19
C LEU A 61 12.44 29.83 14.46
N ASP A 62 11.24 30.33 14.18
CA ASP A 62 10.27 29.64 13.33
C ASP A 62 10.72 29.71 11.86
N PRO A 63 10.64 28.61 11.08
CA PRO A 63 10.82 28.68 9.63
C PRO A 63 9.58 29.30 8.97
N THR A 64 9.79 30.48 8.37
CA THR A 64 8.85 31.25 7.56
C THR A 64 8.44 30.47 6.31
N ASN A 65 7.14 30.21 6.16
CA ASN A 65 6.54 29.62 4.96
C ASN A 65 6.04 30.75 4.03
N PRO A 66 6.52 30.89 2.77
CA PRO A 66 6.24 32.06 1.93
C PRO A 66 4.88 32.05 1.21
N PHE A 67 3.82 31.47 1.82
CA PHE A 67 2.46 31.51 1.28
C PHE A 67 1.42 31.69 2.39
N ALA A 68 1.47 32.81 3.09
CA ALA A 68 0.36 33.27 3.91
C ALA A 68 0.37 34.80 4.05
N SER A 69 -0.15 35.47 3.04
CA SER A 69 -0.70 36.82 3.15
C SER A 69 -2.06 36.69 2.45
N ILE A 70 -3.19 36.85 3.14
CA ILE A 70 -3.85 38.15 3.30
C ILE A 70 -5.11 37.90 4.17
N ILE A 71 -5.31 38.78 5.17
CA ILE A 71 -6.51 39.01 6.03
C ILE A 71 -6.54 38.31 7.42
N ALA A 72 -6.20 39.08 8.45
CA ALA A 72 -6.85 39.09 9.78
C ALA A 72 -7.53 40.47 9.96
N PRO A 73 -8.62 40.58 10.75
CA PRO A 73 -8.51 41.11 12.12
C PRO A 73 -9.50 40.38 13.09
N SER A 74 -9.51 40.43 14.43
CA SER A 74 -8.70 41.00 15.52
C SER A 74 -9.47 40.72 16.85
N LEU A 75 -8.80 40.79 18.02
CA LEU A 75 -9.34 41.09 19.39
C LEU A 75 -10.15 39.97 20.11
N SER A 76 -9.98 39.55 21.38
CA SER A 76 -9.17 39.96 22.56
C SER A 76 -9.14 38.79 23.61
N PRO A 77 -8.38 38.90 24.71
CA PRO A 77 -8.04 37.82 25.66
C PRO A 77 -8.84 37.88 26.98
N PHE A 78 -8.97 36.77 27.71
CA PHE A 78 -9.18 36.78 29.16
C PHE A 78 -8.65 35.49 29.81
N ASP A 79 -7.59 35.66 30.59
CA ASP A 79 -7.19 34.78 31.69
C ASP A 79 -8.34 34.63 32.69
N ALA A 80 -8.48 33.46 33.33
CA ALA A 80 -8.06 33.30 34.73
C ALA A 80 -8.56 32.01 35.41
N PHE A 81 -7.71 31.53 36.35
CA PHE A 81 -7.96 30.62 37.49
C PHE A 81 -8.23 29.13 37.18
N SER A 82 -7.69 28.13 37.89
CA SER A 82 -6.84 28.10 39.07
C SER A 82 -6.19 26.70 39.14
N SER A 83 -4.90 26.64 39.46
CA SER A 83 -4.27 25.46 40.05
C SER A 83 -4.86 25.19 41.44
N VAL A 84 -5.00 23.93 41.85
CA VAL A 84 -4.51 23.37 43.13
C VAL A 84 -5.03 21.93 43.34
N ASP A 85 -4.08 21.11 43.77
CA ASP A 85 -4.12 19.85 44.50
C ASP A 85 -4.60 18.54 43.87
N ALA A 86 -3.57 17.72 43.66
CA ALA A 86 -3.60 16.28 43.57
C ALA A 86 -3.78 15.63 44.97
N THR A 87 -4.26 14.39 44.92
CA THR A 87 -4.12 13.33 45.94
C THR A 87 -4.93 13.45 47.23
N ALA A 88 -6.19 12.98 47.21
CA ALA A 88 -6.75 12.08 48.23
C ALA A 88 -8.23 11.74 47.94
N ALA A 89 -8.48 10.66 47.19
CA ALA A 89 -9.69 9.82 47.32
C ALA A 89 -9.52 8.58 46.44
N LEU A 90 -8.99 7.51 47.01
CA LEU A 90 -9.29 6.15 46.55
C LEU A 90 -10.67 5.81 47.12
N PHE A 91 -11.63 5.38 46.30
CA PHE A 91 -12.54 4.24 46.47
C PHE A 91 -13.67 4.30 45.43
N ASP A 92 -13.92 3.17 44.77
CA ASP A 92 -15.02 2.83 43.86
C ASP A 92 -15.15 3.62 42.55
N LEU A 93 -14.76 3.00 41.43
CA LEU A 93 -15.69 2.24 40.59
C LEU A 93 -14.89 1.46 39.54
N ASP A 94 -15.15 0.16 39.49
CA ASP A 94 -14.82 -0.72 38.37
C ASP A 94 -15.43 -0.18 37.05
N ASP A 95 -14.78 -0.54 35.93
CA ASP A 95 -15.34 -0.56 34.57
C ASP A 95 -15.43 0.77 33.80
N ASP A 96 -14.34 1.24 33.14
CA ASP A 96 -14.47 2.04 31.89
C ASP A 96 -13.18 2.40 31.09
N THR A 97 -11.99 1.86 31.37
CA THR A 97 -10.77 2.21 30.60
C THR A 97 -10.61 1.47 29.26
N ASN A 98 -11.71 1.02 28.63
CA ASN A 98 -11.67 0.34 27.32
C ASN A 98 -12.39 1.09 26.19
N ASN A 99 -12.74 2.37 26.38
CA ASN A 99 -13.59 3.13 25.45
C ASN A 99 -12.89 4.24 24.63
N ASP A 100 -11.57 4.42 24.73
CA ASP A 100 -10.84 5.49 24.02
C ASP A 100 -10.01 5.02 22.80
N ILE A 101 -10.25 3.80 22.30
CA ILE A 101 -9.73 3.38 20.98
C ILE A 101 -10.90 3.42 20.01
N PRO A 102 -11.01 4.42 19.11
CA PRO A 102 -12.09 4.46 18.16
C PRO A 102 -12.04 3.18 17.31
N PRO A 103 -13.14 2.41 17.27
CA PRO A 103 -13.14 1.15 16.54
C PRO A 103 -13.00 1.42 15.05
N LEU A 104 -12.23 0.58 14.37
CA LEU A 104 -12.15 0.56 12.91
C LEU A 104 -13.57 0.37 12.35
N SER A 105 -14.12 1.41 11.73
CA SER A 105 -15.44 1.34 11.10
C SER A 105 -15.28 1.00 9.63
N LEU A 106 -15.95 -0.06 9.18
CA LEU A 106 -16.00 -0.46 7.79
C LEU A 106 -17.39 -0.13 7.29
N GLU A 107 -17.52 0.95 6.55
CA GLU A 107 -18.82 1.49 6.13
C GLU A 107 -18.92 1.57 4.61
N VAL A 108 -20.13 1.34 4.10
CA VAL A 108 -20.46 1.65 2.71
C VAL A 108 -20.65 3.15 2.60
N LEU A 109 -19.84 3.80 1.76
CA LEU A 109 -19.86 5.25 1.63
C LEU A 109 -21.10 5.71 0.88
N GLU A 110 -22.04 6.31 1.60
CA GLU A 110 -23.24 6.91 1.03
C GLU A 110 -23.03 8.39 0.66
N SER A 111 -22.24 9.11 1.46
CA SER A 111 -21.91 10.52 1.28
C SER A 111 -21.01 10.76 0.06
N ARG A 112 -21.35 11.78 -0.75
CA ARG A 112 -20.53 12.18 -1.91
C ARG A 112 -19.14 12.64 -1.49
N ARG A 113 -18.98 13.33 -0.36
CA ARG A 113 -17.67 13.85 0.08
C ARG A 113 -16.70 12.72 0.39
N ASP A 114 -17.17 11.78 1.19
CA ASP A 114 -16.43 10.60 1.61
C ASP A 114 -16.05 9.74 0.40
N LYS A 115 -16.95 9.63 -0.59
CA LYS A 115 -16.65 8.98 -1.86
C LYS A 115 -15.52 9.67 -2.64
N VAL A 116 -15.41 11.02 -2.61
CA VAL A 116 -14.25 11.73 -3.20
C VAL A 116 -12.97 11.26 -2.50
N GLU A 117 -13.01 11.23 -1.18
CA GLU A 117 -11.84 10.99 -0.34
C GLU A 117 -11.35 9.54 -0.45
N GLY A 118 -12.27 8.57 -0.45
CA GLY A 118 -11.95 7.18 -0.74
C GLY A 118 -11.38 6.97 -2.15
N LEU A 119 -11.88 7.70 -3.16
CA LEU A 119 -11.30 7.69 -4.50
C LEU A 119 -9.92 8.35 -4.54
N ARG A 120 -9.73 9.44 -3.80
CA ARG A 120 -8.43 10.11 -3.70
C ARG A 120 -7.38 9.15 -3.14
N LEU A 121 -7.73 8.36 -2.14
CA LEU A 121 -6.84 7.33 -1.59
C LEU A 121 -6.47 6.27 -2.64
N VAL A 122 -7.42 5.87 -3.50
CA VAL A 122 -7.15 4.97 -4.66
C VAL A 122 -6.20 5.65 -5.65
N ALA A 123 -6.49 6.89 -6.06
CA ALA A 123 -5.66 7.64 -7.00
C ALA A 123 -4.24 7.85 -6.47
N ASP A 124 -4.09 8.20 -5.19
CA ASP A 124 -2.80 8.37 -4.52
C ASP A 124 -2.02 7.04 -4.49
N SER A 125 -2.71 5.91 -4.28
CA SER A 125 -2.05 4.60 -4.32
C SER A 125 -1.49 4.25 -5.70
N ILE A 126 -2.10 4.74 -6.77
CA ILE A 126 -1.65 4.54 -8.15
C ILE A 126 -0.53 5.52 -8.50
N ALA A 127 -0.61 6.75 -8.01
CA ALA A 127 0.51 7.67 -8.07
C ALA A 127 1.76 7.06 -7.39
N GLN A 128 1.59 6.41 -6.23
CA GLN A 128 2.68 5.67 -5.56
C GLN A 128 3.20 4.48 -6.40
N MET A 129 2.38 3.84 -7.22
CA MET A 129 2.85 2.78 -8.12
C MET A 129 3.87 3.30 -9.14
N SER A 130 3.70 4.53 -9.65
CA SER A 130 4.68 5.14 -10.56
C SER A 130 6.07 5.25 -9.92
N GLN A 131 6.12 5.63 -8.64
CA GLN A 131 7.38 5.74 -7.89
C GLN A 131 8.04 4.37 -7.73
N ARG A 132 7.27 3.33 -7.35
CA ARG A 132 7.80 1.96 -7.24
C ARG A 132 8.25 1.40 -8.58
N ALA A 133 7.48 1.64 -9.64
CA ALA A 133 7.81 1.27 -11.00
C ALA A 133 9.13 1.92 -11.44
N SER A 134 9.31 3.21 -11.17
CA SER A 134 10.54 3.93 -11.50
C SER A 134 11.75 3.37 -10.77
N LEU A 135 11.64 3.04 -9.48
CA LEU A 135 12.72 2.45 -8.70
C LEU A 135 13.05 1.04 -9.19
N SER A 136 12.04 0.21 -9.46
CA SER A 136 12.22 -1.14 -10.03
C SER A 136 12.98 -1.07 -11.36
N LEU A 137 12.66 -0.09 -12.21
CA LEU A 137 13.30 0.08 -13.51
C LEU A 137 14.72 0.65 -13.40
N VAL A 138 14.97 1.59 -12.47
CA VAL A 138 16.31 2.12 -12.17
C VAL A 138 17.26 1.02 -11.72
N PHE A 139 16.80 0.12 -10.85
CA PHE A 139 17.62 -0.94 -10.26
C PHE A 139 17.57 -2.27 -11.03
N HIS A 140 16.91 -2.31 -12.19
CA HIS A 140 16.83 -3.53 -12.97
C HIS A 140 18.20 -3.86 -13.59
N PRO A 141 18.69 -5.11 -13.49
CA PRO A 141 20.04 -5.48 -13.93
C PRO A 141 20.28 -5.20 -15.41
N ILE A 142 19.26 -5.38 -16.26
CA ILE A 142 19.35 -5.08 -17.70
C ILE A 142 19.53 -3.57 -17.95
N CYS A 143 18.82 -2.72 -17.21
CA CYS A 143 18.92 -1.27 -17.33
C CYS A 143 20.28 -0.76 -16.84
N LEU A 144 20.77 -1.31 -15.72
CA LEU A 144 22.11 -1.01 -15.21
C LEU A 144 23.23 -1.49 -16.15
N ALA A 145 23.06 -2.66 -16.79
CA ALA A 145 23.99 -3.15 -17.80
C ALA A 145 24.00 -2.25 -19.05
N GLY A 146 22.83 -1.78 -19.49
CA GLY A 146 22.73 -0.82 -20.59
C GLY A 146 23.41 0.52 -20.24
N LEU A 147 23.20 1.02 -19.03
CA LEU A 147 23.84 2.25 -18.54
C LEU A 147 25.36 2.10 -18.42
N SER A 148 25.85 0.99 -17.87
CA SER A 148 27.28 0.74 -17.75
C SER A 148 27.96 0.57 -19.11
N ALA A 149 27.30 -0.10 -20.07
CA ALA A 149 27.76 -0.20 -21.44
C ALA A 149 27.82 1.17 -22.13
N ALA A 150 26.81 2.03 -21.94
CA ALA A 150 26.80 3.38 -22.48
C ALA A 150 27.92 4.26 -21.88
N LEU A 151 28.15 4.17 -20.57
CA LEU A 151 29.26 4.85 -19.89
C LEU A 151 30.63 4.34 -20.39
N ALA A 152 30.78 3.03 -20.55
CA ALA A 152 32.01 2.44 -21.09
C ALA A 152 32.28 2.88 -22.53
N ALA A 153 31.24 2.97 -23.37
CA ALA A 153 31.34 3.49 -24.73
C ALA A 153 31.74 4.97 -24.72
N ALA A 154 31.09 5.80 -23.91
CA ALA A 154 31.43 7.22 -23.75
C ALA A 154 32.89 7.41 -23.29
N TYR A 155 33.34 6.60 -22.34
CA TYR A 155 34.72 6.62 -21.87
C TYR A 155 35.72 6.23 -22.98
N ARG A 156 35.43 5.16 -23.74
CA ARG A 156 36.29 4.74 -24.86
C ARG A 156 36.37 5.78 -25.97
N LEU A 157 35.25 6.40 -26.33
CA LEU A 157 35.19 7.48 -27.32
C LEU A 157 35.99 8.70 -26.86
N GLY A 158 35.93 9.04 -25.56
CA GLY A 158 36.73 10.11 -24.99
C GLY A 158 38.21 9.82 -24.90
N PHE A 159 38.58 8.57 -24.67
CA PHE A 159 39.97 8.13 -24.70
C PHE A 159 40.57 8.20 -26.11
N VAL A 160 39.82 7.78 -27.13
CA VAL A 160 40.27 7.83 -28.54
C VAL A 160 40.36 9.26 -29.08
N SER A 161 39.46 10.16 -28.63
CA SER A 161 39.36 11.53 -29.14
C SER A 161 40.13 12.57 -28.30
N SER A 162 40.89 12.14 -27.28
CA SER A 162 41.60 13.01 -26.33
C SER A 162 40.72 14.11 -25.73
N PHE A 163 39.51 13.76 -25.29
CA PHE A 163 38.61 14.75 -24.67
C PHE A 163 39.17 15.26 -23.33
N ASP A 164 39.03 16.57 -23.10
CA ASP A 164 39.29 17.18 -21.80
C ASP A 164 38.43 16.52 -20.71
N ALA A 165 38.98 16.40 -19.51
CA ALA A 165 38.31 15.75 -18.37
C ALA A 165 36.90 16.34 -18.09
N GLY A 166 36.74 17.67 -18.26
CA GLY A 166 35.46 18.34 -18.10
C GLY A 166 34.41 17.91 -19.14
N LEU A 167 34.83 17.65 -20.38
CA LEU A 167 33.93 17.17 -21.43
C LEU A 167 33.48 15.73 -21.15
N SER A 168 34.38 14.87 -20.64
CA SER A 168 34.02 13.51 -20.21
C SER A 168 33.00 13.48 -19.06
N MET A 169 33.15 14.38 -18.08
CA MET A 169 32.15 14.55 -17.00
C MET A 169 30.79 15.01 -17.53
N THR A 170 30.78 15.92 -18.51
CA THR A 170 29.54 16.43 -19.10
C THR A 170 28.82 15.35 -19.90
N VAL A 171 29.56 14.55 -20.70
CA VAL A 171 28.98 13.44 -21.46
C VAL A 171 28.42 12.37 -20.53
N SER A 172 29.15 11.98 -19.48
CA SER A 172 28.64 11.01 -18.50
C SER A 172 27.39 11.52 -17.77
N CYS A 173 27.36 12.79 -17.37
CA CYS A 173 26.15 13.43 -16.83
C CYS A 173 24.98 13.38 -17.83
N GLY A 174 25.23 13.67 -19.11
CA GLY A 174 24.23 13.57 -20.16
C GLY A 174 23.69 12.14 -20.37
N VAL A 175 24.56 11.13 -20.25
CA VAL A 175 24.15 9.71 -20.30
C VAL A 175 23.25 9.37 -19.11
N PHE A 176 23.61 9.79 -17.88
CA PHE A 176 22.76 9.61 -16.70
C PHE A 176 21.42 10.34 -16.84
N MET A 177 21.42 11.57 -17.34
CA MET A 177 20.19 12.35 -17.55
C MET A 177 19.28 11.69 -18.59
N THR A 178 19.84 11.24 -19.72
CA THR A 178 19.09 10.55 -20.78
C THR A 178 18.50 9.24 -20.25
N TYR A 179 19.27 8.50 -19.46
CA TYR A 179 18.80 7.29 -18.78
C TYR A 179 17.59 7.57 -17.89
N LEU A 180 17.71 8.50 -16.93
CA LEU A 180 16.61 8.83 -16.02
C LEU A 180 15.39 9.41 -16.75
N MET A 181 15.60 10.19 -17.82
CA MET A 181 14.51 10.71 -18.65
C MET A 181 13.76 9.57 -19.36
N GLY A 182 14.47 8.58 -19.89
CA GLY A 182 13.86 7.38 -20.49
C GLY A 182 13.00 6.61 -19.48
N ILE A 183 13.48 6.45 -18.25
CA ILE A 183 12.70 5.83 -17.17
C ILE A 183 11.44 6.64 -16.88
N ARG A 184 11.58 7.97 -16.72
CA ARG A 184 10.44 8.87 -16.49
C ARG A 184 9.39 8.72 -17.58
N TYR A 185 9.81 8.75 -18.85
CA TYR A 185 8.95 8.57 -20.01
C TYR A 185 8.12 7.28 -19.90
N MET A 186 8.77 6.14 -19.65
CA MET A 186 8.08 4.84 -19.51
C MET A 186 7.08 4.80 -18.34
N THR A 187 7.33 5.56 -17.27
CA THR A 187 6.46 5.59 -16.08
C THR A 187 5.33 6.62 -16.14
N THR A 188 5.34 7.55 -17.11
CA THR A 188 4.31 8.61 -17.22
C THR A 188 2.89 8.07 -17.38
N GLY A 189 2.72 6.90 -18.00
CA GLY A 189 1.41 6.29 -18.19
C GLY A 189 0.65 6.00 -16.88
N TYR A 190 1.36 5.76 -15.77
CA TYR A 190 0.73 5.55 -14.46
C TYR A 190 0.07 6.83 -13.91
N VAL A 191 0.67 7.99 -14.19
CA VAL A 191 0.11 9.29 -13.78
C VAL A 191 -1.17 9.56 -14.56
N SER A 192 -1.15 9.35 -15.88
CA SER A 192 -2.35 9.48 -16.71
C SER A 192 -3.46 8.49 -16.33
N LEU A 193 -3.11 7.30 -15.83
CA LEU A 193 -4.07 6.34 -15.31
C LEU A 193 -4.74 6.85 -14.03
N ALA A 194 -3.96 7.43 -13.10
CA ALA A 194 -4.48 8.03 -11.87
C ALA A 194 -5.44 9.20 -12.16
N GLU A 195 -5.13 10.02 -13.18
CA GLU A 195 -6.01 11.12 -13.62
C GLU A 195 -7.33 10.63 -14.21
N ARG A 196 -7.35 9.45 -14.84
CA ARG A 196 -8.58 8.83 -15.38
C ARG A 196 -9.49 8.26 -14.29
N LEU A 197 -8.97 7.98 -13.10
CA LEU A 197 -9.70 7.45 -11.94
C LEU A 197 -10.49 8.51 -11.15
N ARG A 198 -10.86 9.60 -11.81
CA ARG A 198 -11.79 10.59 -11.25
C ARG A 198 -13.18 9.99 -11.11
N TRP A 199 -14.09 10.76 -10.52
CA TRP A 199 -15.51 10.46 -10.39
C TRP A 199 -16.17 9.77 -11.59
N ALA A 200 -15.80 10.13 -12.82
CA ALA A 200 -16.31 9.51 -14.05
C ALA A 200 -16.02 7.99 -14.15
N TRP A 201 -14.96 7.50 -13.52
CA TRP A 201 -14.60 6.08 -13.51
C TRP A 201 -15.52 5.23 -12.61
N LEU A 202 -16.14 5.83 -11.58
CA LEU A 202 -17.15 5.17 -10.74
C LEU A 202 -18.51 5.06 -11.44
N LEU A 203 -18.80 5.96 -12.37
CA LEU A 203 -20.03 5.89 -13.14
C LEU A 203 -19.90 4.78 -14.18
N ARG A 204 -20.85 3.87 -14.18
CA ARG A 204 -21.02 2.88 -15.24
C ARG A 204 -21.27 3.63 -16.56
N ALA A 205 -20.31 3.55 -17.48
CA ALA A 205 -20.35 4.24 -18.77
C ALA A 205 -21.58 3.88 -19.63
N ASP A 206 -22.22 2.74 -19.36
CA ASP A 206 -23.34 2.20 -20.15
C ASP A 206 -24.72 2.48 -19.53
N ASP A 207 -24.84 2.53 -18.19
CA ASP A 207 -26.15 2.55 -17.49
C ASP A 207 -26.30 3.71 -16.47
N GLY A 208 -25.26 4.50 -16.23
CA GLY A 208 -25.30 5.59 -15.24
C GLY A 208 -25.44 5.14 -13.77
N GLU A 209 -25.31 3.83 -13.49
CA GLU A 209 -25.29 3.32 -12.12
C GLU A 209 -23.93 3.56 -11.45
N GLU A 210 -23.94 3.97 -10.18
CA GLU A 210 -22.73 4.21 -9.38
C GLU A 210 -22.20 2.90 -8.79
N ASP A 211 -20.91 2.62 -9.00
CA ASP A 211 -20.22 1.52 -8.30
C ASP A 211 -20.29 1.75 -6.77
N THR A 212 -20.44 0.67 -5.99
CA THR A 212 -20.52 0.73 -4.52
C THR A 212 -19.13 0.92 -3.94
N LEU A 213 -18.91 2.00 -3.18
CA LEU A 213 -17.63 2.28 -2.53
C LEU A 213 -17.71 1.89 -1.05
N LEU A 214 -16.76 1.11 -0.59
CA LEU A 214 -16.58 0.75 0.82
C LEU A 214 -15.31 1.44 1.32
N ALA A 215 -15.33 1.96 2.54
CA ALA A 215 -14.12 2.50 3.15
C ALA A 215 -13.96 2.03 4.59
N ALA A 216 -12.69 1.99 5.00
CA ALA A 216 -12.28 1.74 6.36
C ALA A 216 -11.91 3.08 6.98
N ARG A 217 -12.61 3.48 8.04
CA ARG A 217 -12.38 4.73 8.76
C ARG A 217 -11.82 4.43 10.15
N TYR A 218 -10.77 5.14 10.51
CA TYR A 218 -10.14 5.07 11.82
C TYR A 218 -9.93 6.49 12.31
N ASN A 219 -10.45 6.82 13.49
CA ASN A 219 -10.40 8.18 14.05
C ASN A 219 -10.88 9.27 13.08
N ASP A 220 -12.00 9.02 12.39
CA ASP A 220 -12.59 9.90 11.37
C ASP A 220 -11.79 10.04 10.04
N GLU A 221 -10.59 9.47 9.96
CA GLU A 221 -9.78 9.44 8.74
C GLU A 221 -10.07 8.17 7.91
N ILE A 222 -10.22 8.33 6.59
CA ILE A 222 -10.34 7.18 5.70
C ILE A 222 -8.95 6.55 5.50
N ILE A 223 -8.77 5.36 6.05
CA ILE A 223 -7.49 4.62 6.00
C ILE A 223 -7.47 3.53 4.94
N GLY A 224 -8.61 3.17 4.35
CA GLY A 224 -8.68 2.19 3.28
C GLY A 224 -9.94 2.37 2.44
N SER A 225 -9.87 1.98 1.17
CA SER A 225 -10.94 2.19 0.21
C SER A 225 -11.02 1.01 -0.76
N LEU A 226 -12.23 0.57 -1.05
CA LEU A 226 -12.54 -0.53 -1.95
C LEU A 226 -13.70 -0.15 -2.86
N VAL A 227 -13.52 -0.34 -4.17
CA VAL A 227 -14.56 -0.10 -5.17
C VAL A 227 -15.11 -1.45 -5.61
N LEU A 228 -16.39 -1.67 -5.30
CA LEU A 228 -17.14 -2.88 -5.61
C LEU A 228 -18.16 -2.58 -6.71
N ARG A 229 -18.08 -3.34 -7.78
CA ARG A 229 -19.10 -3.39 -8.82
C ARG A 229 -19.96 -4.62 -8.64
N LEU A 230 -21.27 -4.46 -8.63
CA LEU A 230 -22.22 -5.56 -8.58
C LEU A 230 -22.77 -5.77 -9.99
N GLU A 231 -22.50 -6.93 -10.58
CA GLU A 231 -23.02 -7.29 -11.90
C GLU A 231 -24.17 -8.29 -11.76
N PRO A 232 -25.32 -8.06 -12.41
CA PRO A 232 -26.40 -9.03 -12.44
C PRO A 232 -25.99 -10.29 -13.21
N SER A 233 -26.62 -11.42 -12.88
CA SER A 233 -26.35 -12.69 -13.55
C SER A 233 -26.63 -12.58 -15.07
N PRO A 234 -25.81 -13.19 -15.95
CA PRO A 234 -26.06 -13.19 -17.39
C PRO A 234 -27.41 -13.83 -17.77
N SER A 235 -27.95 -14.72 -16.91
CA SER A 235 -29.30 -15.29 -17.05
C SER A 235 -30.44 -14.29 -16.80
N ALA A 236 -30.16 -13.19 -16.10
CA ALA A 236 -31.12 -12.11 -15.85
C ALA A 236 -31.08 -11.01 -16.93
N HIS A 237 -29.99 -10.92 -17.71
CA HIS A 237 -29.84 -9.92 -18.79
C HIS A 237 -30.74 -10.20 -20.00
N SER A 238 -31.09 -11.46 -20.28
CA SER A 238 -32.02 -11.83 -21.36
C SER A 238 -33.48 -11.46 -21.06
N LEU A 239 -33.84 -11.23 -19.79
CA LEU A 239 -35.17 -10.79 -19.37
C LEU A 239 -35.24 -9.27 -19.05
N ALA A 240 -34.10 -8.59 -18.99
CA ALA A 240 -33.99 -7.19 -18.58
C ALA A 240 -34.33 -6.18 -19.70
N PHE A 241 -34.35 -6.60 -20.97
CA PHE A 241 -34.68 -5.71 -22.10
C PHE A 241 -36.13 -5.18 -22.10
N SER A 242 -37.02 -5.69 -21.23
CA SER A 242 -38.43 -5.28 -21.17
C SER A 242 -38.89 -4.67 -19.84
N ALA A 243 -38.07 -4.64 -18.79
CA ALA A 243 -38.55 -4.27 -17.46
C ALA A 243 -38.00 -2.92 -16.98
N LYS A 244 -38.68 -1.84 -17.36
CA LYS A 244 -38.54 -0.52 -16.72
C LYS A 244 -38.73 -0.67 -15.19
N ARG A 245 -37.68 -0.36 -14.45
CA ARG A 245 -37.70 0.13 -13.04
C ARG A 245 -38.65 -0.61 -12.08
N LYS A 246 -38.42 -1.90 -11.81
CA LYS A 246 -39.02 -2.50 -10.60
C LYS A 246 -38.07 -3.45 -9.90
N ASN A 247 -37.59 -2.97 -8.74
CA ASN A 247 -36.88 -3.70 -7.67
C ASN A 247 -35.45 -4.19 -7.97
N ARG A 248 -34.46 -3.30 -7.78
CA ARG A 248 -32.99 -3.52 -7.91
C ARG A 248 -32.48 -4.76 -7.16
N SER A 249 -33.06 -5.11 -6.03
CA SER A 249 -32.64 -6.28 -5.22
C SER A 249 -32.96 -7.63 -5.88
N ASN A 250 -34.00 -7.69 -6.72
CA ASN A 250 -34.36 -8.92 -7.42
C ASN A 250 -33.59 -9.11 -8.74
N SER A 251 -33.10 -8.03 -9.35
CA SER A 251 -32.33 -8.10 -10.62
C SER A 251 -30.87 -8.54 -10.40
N LEU A 252 -30.33 -8.36 -9.20
CA LEU A 252 -28.95 -8.74 -8.85
C LEU A 252 -28.83 -10.15 -8.27
N ARG A 253 -29.95 -10.85 -8.05
CA ARG A 253 -29.99 -12.21 -7.45
C ARG A 253 -29.27 -13.22 -8.36
N GLY A 254 -28.25 -13.88 -7.84
CA GLY A 254 -27.38 -14.79 -8.59
C GLY A 254 -26.31 -14.06 -9.43
N GLY A 255 -26.10 -12.76 -9.18
CA GLY A 255 -25.06 -11.95 -9.80
C GLY A 255 -23.66 -12.17 -9.20
N LYS A 256 -22.70 -11.35 -9.64
CA LYS A 256 -21.29 -11.41 -9.24
C LYS A 256 -20.83 -10.06 -8.69
N GLY A 257 -20.05 -10.08 -7.61
CA GLY A 257 -19.31 -8.91 -7.11
C GLY A 257 -17.92 -8.86 -7.72
N ILE A 258 -17.60 -7.76 -8.40
CA ILE A 258 -16.30 -7.51 -9.02
C ILE A 258 -15.62 -6.35 -8.29
N ILE A 259 -14.48 -6.65 -7.66
CA ILE A 259 -13.65 -5.64 -7.01
C ILE A 259 -12.78 -4.96 -8.06
N ARG A 260 -13.04 -3.68 -8.32
CA ARG A 260 -12.31 -2.88 -9.33
C ARG A 260 -11.10 -2.14 -8.77
N ALA A 261 -11.12 -1.81 -7.49
CA ALA A 261 -9.99 -1.19 -6.80
C ALA A 261 -10.03 -1.57 -5.32
N TRP A 262 -8.84 -1.72 -4.73
CA TRP A 262 -8.69 -2.00 -3.30
C TRP A 262 -7.37 -1.46 -2.82
N THR A 263 -7.39 -0.60 -1.82
CA THR A 263 -6.19 0.06 -1.32
C THR A 263 -6.30 0.36 0.17
N THR A 264 -5.14 0.44 0.79
CA THR A 264 -4.97 0.86 2.18
C THR A 264 -3.87 1.91 2.26
N SER A 265 -4.08 2.88 3.14
CA SER A 265 -3.11 3.92 3.47
C SER A 265 -1.79 3.28 3.88
N LEU A 266 -0.68 3.88 3.45
CA LEU A 266 0.66 3.32 3.62
C LEU A 266 0.99 3.02 5.10
N HIS A 267 0.54 3.88 6.01
CA HIS A 267 0.73 3.77 7.46
C HIS A 267 -0.02 2.59 8.10
N TYR A 268 -1.05 2.08 7.43
CA TYR A 268 -1.93 1.01 7.94
C TYR A 268 -1.75 -0.31 7.17
N ARG A 269 -0.77 -0.38 6.26
CA ARG A 269 -0.43 -1.64 5.58
C ARG A 269 0.19 -2.63 6.55
N GLY A 270 -0.15 -3.90 6.39
CA GLY A 270 0.32 -4.98 7.28
C GLY A 270 -0.48 -5.12 8.58
N LYS A 271 -1.44 -4.23 8.87
CA LYS A 271 -2.29 -4.29 10.07
C LYS A 271 -3.59 -5.09 9.90
N GLY A 272 -3.80 -5.74 8.75
CA GLY A 272 -5.01 -6.52 8.49
C GLY A 272 -6.21 -5.75 7.93
N VAL A 273 -6.22 -4.42 7.97
CA VAL A 273 -7.32 -3.54 7.46
C VAL A 273 -7.79 -3.92 6.05
N GLY A 274 -6.84 -4.28 5.19
CA GLY A 274 -7.16 -4.70 3.83
C GLY A 274 -7.95 -6.01 3.76
N LYS A 275 -7.69 -6.97 4.65
CA LYS A 275 -8.44 -8.23 4.78
C LYS A 275 -9.85 -7.95 5.29
N ASP A 276 -9.99 -7.05 6.26
CA ASP A 276 -11.29 -6.71 6.83
C ASP A 276 -12.20 -6.01 5.80
N LEU A 277 -11.63 -5.13 4.97
CA LEU A 277 -12.33 -4.55 3.82
C LEU A 277 -12.83 -5.61 2.83
N LEU A 278 -12.05 -6.67 2.59
CA LEU A 278 -12.47 -7.78 1.73
C LEU A 278 -13.60 -8.59 2.37
N HIS A 279 -13.59 -8.80 3.68
CA HIS A 279 -14.70 -9.45 4.40
C HIS A 279 -16.00 -8.67 4.23
N GLU A 280 -15.97 -7.35 4.42
CA GLU A 280 -17.17 -6.51 4.24
C GLU A 280 -17.61 -6.44 2.78
N ALA A 281 -16.68 -6.42 1.81
CA ALA A 281 -17.03 -6.50 0.40
C ALA A 281 -17.77 -7.81 0.05
N VAL A 282 -17.32 -8.95 0.58
CA VAL A 282 -17.98 -10.25 0.41
C VAL A 282 -19.37 -10.24 1.06
N ARG A 283 -19.47 -9.72 2.28
CA ARG A 283 -20.74 -9.60 3.00
C ARG A 283 -21.75 -8.75 2.21
N VAL A 284 -21.38 -7.54 1.80
CA VAL A 284 -22.24 -6.64 1.02
C VAL A 284 -22.64 -7.26 -0.32
N THR A 285 -21.72 -7.96 -0.99
CA THR A 285 -22.04 -8.67 -2.23
C THR A 285 -23.09 -9.75 -2.01
N ARG A 286 -22.94 -10.57 -0.97
CA ARG A 286 -23.87 -11.68 -0.69
C ARG A 286 -25.23 -11.18 -0.18
N GLU A 287 -25.26 -10.06 0.54
CA GLU A 287 -26.49 -9.39 0.96
C GLU A 287 -27.29 -8.84 -0.23
N ARG A 288 -26.61 -8.26 -1.23
CA ARG A 288 -27.26 -7.62 -2.40
C ARG A 288 -27.50 -8.56 -3.58
N CYS A 289 -26.56 -9.44 -3.89
CA CYS A 289 -26.60 -10.36 -5.03
C CYS A 289 -27.05 -11.79 -4.65
N GLY A 290 -27.23 -12.07 -3.37
CA GLY A 290 -27.69 -13.37 -2.86
C GLY A 290 -26.55 -14.29 -2.39
N ARG A 291 -26.95 -15.34 -1.67
CA ARG A 291 -26.02 -16.22 -0.92
C ARG A 291 -25.02 -16.98 -1.80
N ASP A 292 -25.28 -17.11 -3.09
CA ASP A 292 -24.44 -17.86 -4.04
C ASP A 292 -23.68 -16.94 -5.02
N ALA A 293 -23.73 -15.62 -4.81
CA ALA A 293 -23.01 -14.64 -5.64
C ALA A 293 -21.49 -14.74 -5.55
N GLU A 294 -20.81 -15.01 -6.66
CA GLU A 294 -19.35 -15.05 -6.72
C GLU A 294 -18.74 -13.67 -6.45
N VAL A 295 -17.56 -13.64 -5.81
CA VAL A 295 -16.79 -12.40 -5.58
C VAL A 295 -15.40 -12.60 -6.17
N GLY A 296 -14.95 -11.68 -7.00
CA GLY A 296 -13.63 -11.75 -7.64
C GLY A 296 -13.04 -10.38 -7.92
N PHE A 297 -11.73 -10.33 -8.18
CA PHE A 297 -11.10 -9.14 -8.71
C PHE A 297 -11.45 -8.96 -10.19
N ALA A 298 -11.58 -7.71 -10.64
CA ALA A 298 -11.67 -7.40 -12.07
C ALA A 298 -10.37 -7.81 -12.77
N GLN A 299 -10.47 -8.27 -14.03
CA GLN A 299 -9.31 -8.60 -14.85
C GLN A 299 -8.37 -7.37 -15.01
N GLU A 300 -8.95 -6.19 -15.13
CA GLU A 300 -8.25 -4.89 -15.15
C GLU A 300 -8.69 -4.06 -13.93
N HIS A 301 -8.16 -4.39 -12.75
CA HIS A 301 -8.37 -3.60 -11.54
C HIS A 301 -7.33 -2.48 -11.44
N ALA A 302 -7.65 -1.41 -10.70
CA ALA A 302 -6.83 -0.20 -10.66
C ALA A 302 -5.36 -0.43 -10.22
N ASN A 303 -5.12 -1.54 -9.51
CA ASN A 303 -3.81 -1.96 -9.02
C ASN A 303 -3.18 -3.12 -9.82
N SER A 304 -3.83 -3.65 -10.86
CA SER A 304 -3.25 -4.65 -11.78
C SER A 304 -2.73 -4.04 -13.08
N ALA A 305 -2.80 -2.72 -13.27
CA ALA A 305 -2.35 -2.08 -14.49
C ALA A 305 -0.83 -2.27 -14.71
N MET A 306 -0.48 -3.17 -15.64
CA MET A 306 0.89 -3.49 -16.02
C MET A 306 1.29 -2.73 -17.29
N LEU A 307 1.66 -1.45 -17.13
CA LEU A 307 2.07 -0.61 -18.26
C LEU A 307 3.50 -0.87 -18.73
N LEU A 308 4.34 -1.44 -17.86
CA LEU A 308 5.71 -1.80 -18.19
C LEU A 308 5.79 -3.20 -18.82
N PRO A 309 6.87 -3.52 -19.56
CA PRO A 309 7.11 -4.89 -20.03
C PRO A 309 7.17 -5.90 -18.88
N GLU A 310 6.80 -7.15 -19.17
CA GLU A 310 6.63 -8.22 -18.16
C GLU A 310 7.86 -8.42 -17.25
N MET A 311 9.07 -8.22 -17.77
CA MET A 311 10.32 -8.35 -17.01
C MET A 311 10.39 -7.41 -15.79
N PHE A 312 9.73 -6.24 -15.86
CA PHE A 312 9.74 -5.25 -14.79
C PHE A 312 8.56 -5.39 -13.81
N ASN A 313 7.57 -6.24 -14.14
CA ASN A 313 6.32 -6.37 -13.40
C ASN A 313 6.35 -7.42 -12.30
N ALA A 314 7.49 -8.07 -12.06
CA ALA A 314 7.61 -9.16 -11.10
C ALA A 314 7.09 -8.81 -9.69
N GLN A 315 7.34 -7.58 -9.22
CA GLN A 315 6.85 -7.12 -7.92
C GLN A 315 5.33 -6.93 -7.92
N PHE A 316 4.77 -6.28 -8.95
CA PHE A 316 3.33 -6.08 -9.08
C PHE A 316 2.58 -7.43 -9.14
N ARG A 317 3.13 -8.41 -9.86
CA ARG A 317 2.56 -9.77 -9.93
C ARG A 317 2.57 -10.47 -8.57
N ARG A 318 3.61 -10.30 -7.75
CA ARG A 318 3.65 -10.85 -6.39
C ARG A 318 2.58 -10.23 -5.49
N ASP A 319 2.36 -8.93 -5.63
CA ASP A 319 1.34 -8.21 -4.88
C ASP A 319 -0.08 -8.64 -5.32
N GLU A 320 -0.29 -8.87 -6.62
CA GLU A 320 -1.54 -9.39 -7.19
C GLU A 320 -1.84 -10.83 -6.72
N ILE A 321 -0.83 -11.71 -6.71
CA ILE A 321 -0.97 -13.07 -6.16
C ILE A 321 -1.32 -13.00 -4.68
N ARG A 322 -0.69 -12.09 -3.92
CA ARG A 322 -1.00 -11.89 -2.49
C ARG A 322 -2.43 -11.39 -2.30
N ALA A 323 -2.90 -10.46 -3.14
CA ALA A 323 -4.26 -9.95 -3.09
C ALA A 323 -5.28 -11.07 -3.40
N THR A 324 -5.04 -11.83 -4.45
CA THR A 324 -5.88 -12.98 -4.84
C THR A 324 -5.93 -14.03 -3.75
N LYS A 325 -4.77 -14.35 -3.14
CA LYS A 325 -4.72 -15.26 -1.99
C LYS A 325 -5.53 -14.72 -0.81
N ALA A 326 -5.38 -13.44 -0.47
CA ALA A 326 -6.13 -12.84 0.63
C ALA A 326 -7.65 -12.89 0.40
N LEU A 327 -8.12 -12.67 -0.83
CA LEU A 327 -9.54 -12.81 -1.17
C LEU A 327 -10.01 -14.27 -1.05
N ASN A 328 -9.22 -15.23 -1.53
CA ASN A 328 -9.56 -16.65 -1.40
C ASN A 328 -9.62 -17.08 0.08
N ASP A 329 -8.68 -16.63 0.91
CA ASP A 329 -8.67 -16.89 2.34
C ASP A 329 -9.94 -16.33 3.00
N VAL A 330 -10.35 -15.11 2.64
CA VAL A 330 -11.61 -14.48 3.11
C VAL A 330 -12.85 -15.26 2.68
N LEU A 331 -12.89 -15.76 1.44
CA LEU A 331 -14.00 -16.57 0.94
C LEU A 331 -14.13 -17.90 1.70
N VAL A 332 -12.99 -18.57 1.96
CA VAL A 332 -12.95 -19.81 2.75
C VAL A 332 -13.39 -19.55 4.19
N ASP A 333 -12.85 -18.51 4.83
CA ASP A 333 -13.24 -18.11 6.19
C ASP A 333 -14.75 -17.87 6.29
N TYR A 334 -15.33 -17.18 5.29
CA TYR A 334 -16.77 -16.92 5.23
C TYR A 334 -17.60 -18.21 5.06
N GLU A 335 -17.17 -19.14 4.22
CA GLU A 335 -17.85 -20.45 4.06
C GLU A 335 -17.79 -21.30 5.33
N LEU A 336 -16.69 -21.24 6.08
CA LEU A 336 -16.56 -21.93 7.37
C LEU A 336 -17.51 -21.35 8.41
N ILE A 337 -17.68 -20.01 8.45
CA ILE A 337 -18.64 -19.35 9.33
C ILE A 337 -20.07 -19.75 8.94
N LYS A 338 -20.37 -19.81 7.64
CA LYS A 338 -21.68 -20.26 7.12
C LYS A 338 -22.01 -21.70 7.56
N LYS A 339 -21.03 -22.62 7.55
CA LYS A 339 -21.25 -24.02 7.97
C LYS A 339 -21.48 -24.20 9.47
N ARG A 340 -21.03 -23.26 10.31
CA ARG A 340 -21.19 -23.32 11.77
C ARG A 340 -22.51 -22.73 12.28
N ARG A 341 -23.21 -21.95 11.47
CA ARG A 341 -24.52 -21.35 11.80
C ARG A 341 -25.66 -22.21 11.28
#